data_AF-A0A506TV58-F1
#
_entry.id   AF-A0A506TV58-F1
#
_cell.length_a   1.000
_cell.length_b   1.000
_cell.length_c   1.000
_cell.angle_alpha   90.00
_cell.angle_beta   90.00
_cell.angle_gamma   90.00
#
_symmetry.space_group_name_H-M   'P 1'
#
loop_
_entity.id
_entity.type
_entity.pdbx_description
1 polymer ?
#
loop_
_entity_poly.entity_id
_entity_poly.type
_entity_poly.pdbx_seq_one_letter_code
_entity_poly.pdbx_strand_id
1 'polypeptide(L)'
;MVQDQADTAFAGELADTLQSEMKQDAASPVAKASDRTTSGERRDGVPARLPRRIAGGFEGLGTDLERRSREWRRTYRLMEQQRPQLESAEAERDRLHELLERTMKEVNEANRIFKEAVERTKQGDVSSDLAPQFDRCQTSLEELENVAETLSANMLAMRSTWEQYARTILKAQKMREEVRENGAPQARQTTASS
;
A
#
# COMPACT_ATOMS: atom_id res chain seq x y z
N MET A 1 -19.72 20.54 5.76
CA MET A 1 -20.52 19.75 4.80
C MET A 1 -19.95 19.71 3.38
N VAL A 2 -18.80 20.36 3.11
CA VAL A 2 -18.12 20.31 1.78
C VAL A 2 -16.93 19.34 1.77
N GLN A 3 -16.38 18.99 2.95
CA GLN A 3 -15.22 18.09 3.08
C GLN A 3 -15.54 16.63 2.70
N ASP A 4 -16.72 16.11 3.10
CA ASP A 4 -17.13 14.71 2.82
C ASP A 4 -17.29 14.39 1.33
N GLN A 5 -17.53 15.40 0.48
CA GLN A 5 -17.64 15.21 -0.97
C GLN A 5 -16.29 15.00 -1.65
N ALA A 6 -15.20 15.55 -1.10
CA ALA A 6 -13.87 15.40 -1.69
C ALA A 6 -13.28 14.00 -1.40
N ASP A 7 -13.50 13.48 -0.20
CA ASP A 7 -12.97 12.18 0.20
C ASP A 7 -13.73 11.02 -0.46
N THR A 8 -15.03 11.20 -0.73
CA THR A 8 -15.82 10.22 -1.51
C THR A 8 -15.49 10.26 -3.01
N ALA A 9 -15.17 11.43 -3.56
CA ALA A 9 -14.75 11.55 -4.96
C ALA A 9 -13.39 10.86 -5.21
N PHE A 10 -12.42 11.05 -4.31
CA PHE A 10 -11.10 10.42 -4.43
C PHE A 10 -11.16 8.90 -4.26
N ALA A 11 -11.98 8.40 -3.33
CA ALA A 11 -12.21 6.97 -3.16
C ALA A 11 -12.89 6.34 -4.39
N GLY A 12 -13.79 7.07 -5.05
CA GLY A 12 -14.43 6.65 -6.30
C GLY A 12 -13.44 6.57 -7.47
N GLU A 13 -12.60 7.59 -7.64
CA GLU A 13 -11.58 7.62 -8.71
C GLU A 13 -10.52 6.52 -8.53
N LEU A 14 -10.12 6.22 -7.29
CA LEU A 14 -9.18 5.13 -7.01
C LEU A 14 -9.82 3.75 -7.26
N ALA A 15 -11.09 3.58 -6.89
CA ALA A 15 -11.84 2.35 -7.17
C ALA A 15 -12.05 2.12 -8.68
N ASP A 16 -12.36 3.18 -9.43
CA ASP A 16 -12.53 3.12 -10.89
C ASP A 16 -11.20 2.82 -11.61
N THR A 17 -10.09 3.35 -11.10
CA THR A 17 -8.75 3.07 -11.64
C THR A 17 -8.35 1.61 -11.42
N LEU A 18 -8.59 1.06 -10.22
CA LEU A 18 -8.34 -0.35 -9.91
C LEU A 18 -9.26 -1.30 -10.70
N GLN A 19 -10.53 -0.92 -10.89
CA GLN A 19 -11.48 -1.72 -11.67
C GLN A 19 -11.17 -1.68 -13.17
N SER A 20 -10.62 -0.56 -13.66
CA SER A 20 -10.07 -0.43 -15.02
C SER A 20 -8.88 -1.35 -15.24
N GLU A 21 -7.91 -1.40 -14.32
CA GLU A 21 -6.75 -2.30 -14.44
C GLU A 21 -7.13 -3.79 -14.34
N MET A 22 -8.07 -4.15 -13.46
CA MET A 22 -8.55 -5.54 -13.36
C MET A 22 -9.31 -6.01 -14.62
N LYS A 23 -10.04 -5.13 -15.29
CA LYS A 23 -10.69 -5.45 -16.58
C LYS A 23 -9.69 -5.58 -17.72
N GLN A 24 -8.57 -4.85 -17.65
CA GLN A 24 -7.50 -4.92 -18.64
C GLN A 24 -6.74 -6.25 -18.56
N ASP A 25 -6.57 -6.82 -17.37
CA ASP A 25 -5.98 -8.15 -17.17
C ASP A 25 -6.95 -9.32 -17.53
N ALA A 26 -8.26 -9.10 -17.43
CA ALA A 26 -9.28 -10.09 -17.82
C ALA A 26 -9.52 -10.18 -19.34
N ALA A 27 -9.05 -9.21 -20.12
CA ALA A 27 -9.23 -9.13 -21.57
C ALA A 27 -8.05 -9.74 -22.37
N SER A 28 -7.21 -10.57 -21.75
CA SER A 28 -6.22 -11.35 -22.49
C SER A 28 -6.86 -12.67 -22.97
N PRO A 29 -7.10 -12.85 -24.27
CA PRO A 29 -7.70 -14.08 -24.76
C PRO A 29 -6.69 -15.21 -24.63
N VAL A 30 -6.94 -16.12 -23.69
CA VAL A 30 -6.46 -17.51 -23.76
C VAL A 30 -7.17 -18.18 -24.94
N ALA A 31 -6.73 -17.83 -26.15
CA ALA A 31 -7.14 -18.47 -27.38
C ALA A 31 -6.44 -19.83 -27.46
N LYS A 32 -7.19 -20.86 -27.07
CA LYS A 32 -7.18 -22.23 -27.59
C LYS A 32 -6.12 -22.49 -28.67
N ALA A 33 -4.95 -22.96 -28.26
CA ALA A 33 -4.02 -23.66 -29.15
C ALA A 33 -4.27 -25.17 -29.02
N SER A 34 -5.41 -25.63 -29.55
CA SER A 34 -5.64 -27.04 -29.82
C SER A 34 -6.16 -27.17 -31.24
N ASP A 35 -5.42 -27.96 -32.00
CA ASP A 35 -5.78 -28.56 -33.27
C ASP A 35 -5.76 -27.66 -34.53
N ARG A 36 -4.59 -27.62 -35.17
CA ARG A 36 -4.52 -27.41 -36.62
C ARG A 36 -3.47 -28.35 -37.21
N THR A 37 -3.86 -29.61 -37.30
CA THR A 37 -3.18 -30.62 -38.12
C THR A 37 -3.37 -30.25 -39.59
N THR A 38 -2.46 -29.46 -40.16
CA THR A 38 -2.35 -29.26 -41.61
C THR A 38 -1.36 -30.27 -42.17
N SER A 39 -1.90 -31.37 -42.68
CA SER A 39 -1.26 -32.18 -43.71
C SER A 39 -1.17 -31.38 -45.02
N GLY A 40 0.03 -31.35 -45.61
CA GLY A 40 0.23 -30.93 -47.00
C GLY A 40 1.01 -29.63 -47.19
N GLU A 41 2.34 -29.73 -47.23
CA GLU A 41 3.18 -29.34 -48.37
C GLU A 41 4.65 -29.53 -47.99
N ARG A 42 5.28 -30.56 -48.58
CA ARG A 42 6.74 -30.69 -48.63
C ARG A 42 7.26 -29.54 -49.49
N ARG A 43 7.69 -28.45 -48.85
CA ARG A 43 8.65 -27.51 -49.44
C ARG A 43 10.04 -27.85 -48.93
N ASP A 44 10.94 -28.02 -49.90
CA ASP A 44 12.34 -28.30 -49.70
C ASP A 44 13.03 -27.27 -48.79
N GLY A 45 13.71 -27.78 -47.76
CA GLY A 45 15.12 -27.49 -47.59
C GLY A 45 15.53 -26.08 -47.14
N VAL A 46 14.97 -25.55 -46.05
CA VAL A 46 15.80 -24.80 -45.09
C VAL A 46 15.49 -25.37 -43.71
N PRO A 47 16.39 -26.14 -43.07
CA PRO A 47 16.15 -26.60 -41.71
C PRO A 47 15.94 -25.35 -40.85
N ALA A 48 14.78 -25.26 -40.20
CA ALA A 48 14.51 -24.25 -39.19
C ALA A 48 15.67 -24.31 -38.20
N ARG A 49 16.60 -23.35 -38.32
CA ARG A 49 17.77 -23.28 -37.46
C ARG A 49 17.23 -22.97 -36.07
N LEU A 50 17.15 -24.01 -35.24
CA LEU A 50 16.96 -23.86 -33.80
C LEU A 50 17.90 -22.73 -33.33
N PRO A 51 17.39 -21.76 -32.56
CA PRO A 51 18.16 -20.61 -32.12
C PRO A 51 19.54 -21.05 -31.64
N ARG A 52 20.57 -20.46 -32.25
CA ARG A 52 21.97 -20.83 -32.01
C ARG A 52 22.26 -20.65 -30.52
N ARG A 53 22.40 -21.79 -29.82
CA ARG A 53 23.03 -21.99 -28.51
C ARG A 53 22.67 -20.93 -27.46
N ILE A 54 21.72 -21.27 -26.58
CA ILE A 54 21.64 -20.65 -25.24
C ILE A 54 23.04 -20.75 -24.62
N ALA A 55 23.67 -19.63 -24.28
CA ALA A 55 24.96 -19.64 -23.59
C ALA A 55 24.80 -20.41 -22.26
N GLY A 56 25.50 -21.54 -22.11
CA GLY A 56 25.36 -22.45 -20.97
C GLY A 56 24.28 -23.55 -21.09
N GLY A 57 23.56 -23.64 -22.22
CA GLY A 57 22.56 -24.70 -22.46
C GLY A 57 21.36 -24.67 -21.50
N PHE A 58 20.59 -25.77 -21.46
CA PHE A 58 19.45 -25.92 -20.56
C PHE A 58 19.84 -25.89 -19.07
N GLU A 59 21.09 -26.25 -18.76
CA GLU A 59 21.63 -26.22 -17.39
C GLU A 59 21.78 -24.78 -16.88
N GLY A 60 22.28 -23.86 -17.71
CA GLY A 60 22.33 -22.43 -17.39
C GLY A 60 20.93 -21.84 -17.13
N LEU A 61 19.94 -22.21 -17.94
CA LEU A 61 18.54 -21.81 -17.73
C LEU A 61 17.97 -22.35 -16.41
N GLY A 62 18.29 -23.60 -16.07
CA GLY A 62 17.85 -24.21 -14.81
C GLY A 62 18.43 -23.52 -13.58
N THR A 63 19.72 -23.16 -13.61
CA THR A 63 20.37 -22.43 -12.51
C THR A 63 19.82 -21.00 -12.34
N ASP A 64 19.54 -20.28 -13.44
CA ASP A 64 18.92 -18.95 -13.37
C ASP A 64 17.47 -19.02 -12.87
N LEU A 65 16.68 -19.98 -13.37
CA LEU A 65 15.31 -20.21 -12.89
C LEU A 65 15.28 -20.52 -11.39
N GLU A 66 16.18 -21.38 -10.90
CA GLU A 66 16.25 -21.72 -9.49
C GLU A 66 16.69 -20.52 -8.64
N ARG A 67 17.64 -19.70 -9.12
CA ARG A 67 18.03 -18.45 -8.45
C ARG A 67 16.84 -17.49 -8.35
N ARG A 68 16.12 -17.27 -9.45
CA ARG A 68 14.92 -16.40 -9.49
C ARG A 68 13.80 -16.94 -8.61
N SER A 69 13.55 -18.25 -8.62
CA SER A 69 12.53 -18.90 -7.77
C SER A 69 12.82 -18.65 -6.28
N ARG A 70 14.09 -18.68 -5.87
CA ARG A 70 14.50 -18.37 -4.50
C ARG A 70 14.34 -16.89 -4.17
N GLU A 71 14.64 -16.01 -5.12
CA GLU A 71 14.47 -14.57 -4.91
C GLU A 71 12.99 -14.19 -4.79
N TRP A 72 12.12 -14.71 -5.67
CA TRP A 72 10.66 -14.53 -5.57
C TRP A 72 10.11 -15.04 -4.25
N ARG A 73 10.50 -16.25 -3.81
CA ARG A 73 10.07 -16.78 -2.51
C ARG A 73 10.52 -15.90 -1.34
N ARG A 74 11.72 -15.32 -1.41
CA ARG A 74 12.22 -14.40 -0.38
C ARG A 74 11.41 -13.10 -0.35
N THR A 75 11.19 -12.47 -1.51
CA THR A 75 10.39 -11.24 -1.61
C THR A 75 8.95 -11.46 -1.14
N TYR A 76 8.31 -12.56 -1.55
CA TYR A 76 6.96 -12.91 -1.11
C TYR A 76 6.88 -13.09 0.41
N ARG A 77 7.81 -13.85 1.01
CA ARG A 77 7.85 -14.03 2.48
C ARG A 77 8.05 -12.71 3.21
N LEU A 78 8.86 -11.81 2.67
CA LEU A 78 9.06 -10.49 3.27
C LEU A 78 7.77 -9.66 3.25
N MET A 79 7.03 -9.66 2.13
CA MET A 79 5.73 -8.99 2.05
C MET A 79 4.73 -9.55 3.06
N GLU A 80 4.66 -10.88 3.17
CA GLU A 80 3.81 -11.56 4.15
C GLU A 80 4.20 -11.23 5.59
N GLN A 81 5.50 -11.07 5.86
CA GLN A 81 5.99 -10.67 7.19
C GLN A 81 5.68 -9.20 7.52
N GLN A 82 5.71 -8.31 6.53
CA GLN A 82 5.45 -6.88 6.71
C GLN A 82 3.97 -6.58 6.90
N ARG A 83 3.08 -7.36 6.29
CA ARG A 83 1.63 -7.13 6.32
C ARG A 83 1.04 -7.03 7.75
N PRO A 84 1.32 -7.94 8.70
CA PRO A 84 0.83 -7.81 10.07
C PRO A 84 1.32 -6.55 10.78
N GLN A 85 2.51 -6.04 10.44
CA GLN A 85 3.04 -4.81 11.05
C GLN A 85 2.25 -3.59 10.58
N LEU A 86 1.85 -3.59 9.32
CA LEU A 86 1.03 -2.56 8.71
C LEU A 86 -0.39 -2.57 9.31
N GLU A 87 -1.02 -3.74 9.35
CA GLU A 87 -2.35 -3.94 9.94
C GLU A 87 -2.37 -3.53 11.42
N SER A 88 -1.32 -3.86 12.18
CA SER A 88 -1.15 -3.43 13.58
C SER A 88 -1.01 -1.92 13.72
N ALA A 89 -0.21 -1.28 12.85
CA ALA A 89 -0.03 0.17 12.89
C ALA A 89 -1.32 0.93 12.55
N GLU A 90 -2.11 0.42 11.59
CA GLU A 90 -3.42 0.97 11.22
C GLU A 90 -4.46 0.78 12.33
N ALA A 91 -4.51 -0.41 12.95
CA ALA A 91 -5.39 -0.65 14.09
C ALA A 91 -5.07 0.28 15.27
N GLU A 92 -3.78 0.52 15.55
CA GLU A 92 -3.37 1.44 16.61
C GLU A 92 -3.72 2.90 16.25
N ARG A 93 -3.59 3.30 14.98
CA ARG A 93 -4.05 4.60 14.50
C ARG A 93 -5.53 4.82 14.78
N ASP A 94 -6.37 3.84 14.44
CA ASP A 94 -7.82 3.93 14.63
C ASP A 94 -8.17 4.02 16.12
N ARG A 95 -7.50 3.21 16.95
CA ARG A 95 -7.61 3.29 18.41
C ARG A 95 -7.21 4.66 18.96
N LEU A 96 -6.14 5.26 18.45
CA LEU A 96 -5.68 6.59 18.87
C LEU A 96 -6.65 7.69 18.44
N HIS A 97 -7.30 7.56 17.28
CA HIS A 97 -8.37 8.47 16.87
C HIS A 97 -9.60 8.38 17.78
N GLU A 98 -10.02 7.16 18.17
CA GLU A 98 -11.09 6.99 19.15
C GLU A 98 -10.72 7.60 20.51
N LEU A 99 -9.48 7.43 20.94
CA LEU A 99 -8.97 8.01 22.19
C LEU A 99 -8.97 9.54 22.11
N LEU A 100 -8.48 10.11 21.01
CA LEU A 100 -8.49 11.55 20.76
C LEU A 100 -9.92 12.11 20.82
N GLU A 101 -10.90 11.44 20.22
CA GLU A 101 -12.29 11.88 20.27
C GLU A 101 -12.83 11.90 21.72
N ARG A 102 -12.51 10.89 22.52
CA ARG A 102 -12.90 10.82 23.95
C ARG A 102 -12.24 11.93 24.75
N THR A 103 -10.91 12.07 24.67
CA THR A 103 -10.16 13.11 25.38
C THR A 103 -10.59 14.51 24.97
N MET A 104 -10.91 14.74 23.69
CA MET A 104 -11.42 16.03 23.23
C MET A 104 -12.77 16.38 23.85
N LYS A 105 -13.66 15.39 24.07
CA LYS A 105 -14.92 15.60 24.81
C LYS A 105 -14.67 15.97 26.27
N GLU A 106 -13.71 15.32 26.91
CA GLU A 106 -13.33 15.59 28.31
C GLU A 106 -12.72 16.99 28.46
N VAL A 107 -11.82 17.40 27.56
CA VAL A 107 -11.27 18.77 27.51
C VAL A 107 -12.37 19.81 27.31
N ASN A 108 -13.30 19.57 26.38
CA ASN A 108 -14.40 20.49 26.13
C ASN A 108 -15.32 20.63 27.35
N GLU A 109 -15.60 19.52 28.04
CA GLU A 109 -16.40 19.52 29.26
C GLU A 109 -15.68 20.21 30.43
N ALA A 110 -14.40 19.93 30.64
CA ALA A 110 -13.58 20.61 31.65
C ALA A 110 -13.54 22.12 31.40
N ASN A 111 -13.34 22.55 30.16
CA ASN A 111 -13.35 23.96 29.76
C ASN A 111 -14.73 24.60 29.95
N ARG A 112 -15.82 23.88 29.65
CA ARG A 112 -17.19 24.36 29.88
C ARG A 112 -17.42 24.62 31.37
N ILE A 113 -17.13 23.65 32.22
CA ILE A 113 -17.28 23.77 33.68
C ILE A 113 -16.40 24.90 34.23
N PHE A 114 -15.15 24.99 33.76
CA PHE A 114 -14.23 26.05 34.16
C PHE A 114 -14.75 27.44 33.77
N LYS A 115 -15.25 27.63 32.55
CA LYS A 115 -15.88 28.88 32.12
C LYS A 115 -17.08 29.24 33.00
N GLU A 116 -17.94 28.27 33.31
CA GLU A 116 -19.09 28.49 34.19
C GLU A 116 -18.67 28.87 35.62
N ALA A 117 -17.57 28.30 36.14
CA ALA A 117 -17.01 28.67 37.44
C ALA A 117 -16.45 30.10 37.43
N VAL A 118 -15.69 30.46 36.39
CA VAL A 118 -15.14 31.81 36.21
C VAL A 118 -16.26 32.86 36.11
N GLU A 119 -17.33 32.59 35.36
CA GLU A 119 -18.46 33.52 35.25
C GLU A 119 -19.20 33.69 36.58
N ARG A 120 -19.37 32.63 37.37
CA ARG A 120 -19.93 32.73 38.73
C ARG A 120 -19.04 33.57 39.65
N THR A 121 -17.72 33.36 39.60
CA THR A 121 -16.78 34.19 40.37
C THR A 121 -16.85 35.66 39.97
N LYS A 122 -16.97 35.98 38.67
CA LYS A 122 -17.16 37.37 38.19
C LYS A 122 -18.45 38.00 38.68
N GLN A 123 -19.51 37.21 38.88
CA GLN A 123 -20.79 37.67 39.42
C GLN A 123 -20.76 37.86 40.96
N GLY A 124 -19.60 37.67 41.60
CA GLY A 124 -19.41 37.85 43.03
C GLY A 124 -19.63 36.58 43.85
N ASP A 125 -19.87 35.43 43.22
CA ASP A 125 -19.91 34.14 43.90
C ASP A 125 -18.49 33.60 44.08
N VAL A 126 -17.84 34.04 45.15
CA VAL A 126 -16.46 33.64 45.52
C VAL A 126 -16.43 32.26 46.18
N SER A 127 -17.58 31.59 46.36
CA SER A 127 -17.63 30.26 46.96
C SER A 127 -17.11 29.15 46.03
N SER A 128 -17.03 29.43 44.73
CA SER A 128 -16.49 28.54 43.71
C SER A 128 -14.95 28.51 43.77
N ASP A 129 -14.39 27.47 44.38
CA ASP A 129 -12.95 27.22 44.31
C ASP A 129 -12.51 26.96 42.86
N LEU A 130 -11.70 27.87 42.32
CA LEU A 130 -11.19 27.81 40.95
C LEU A 130 -10.01 26.86 40.80
N ALA A 131 -9.22 26.65 41.87
CA ALA A 131 -8.04 25.80 41.84
C ALA A 131 -8.32 24.38 41.31
N PRO A 132 -9.32 23.63 41.81
CA PRO A 132 -9.61 22.29 41.30
C PRO A 132 -10.10 22.29 39.85
N GLN A 133 -10.69 23.39 39.37
CA GLN A 133 -11.11 23.51 37.96
C GLN A 133 -9.93 23.79 37.03
N PHE A 134 -8.94 24.58 37.50
CA PHE A 134 -7.66 24.75 36.79
C PHE A 134 -6.92 23.43 36.69
N ASP A 135 -6.77 22.71 37.82
CA ASP A 135 -6.08 21.41 37.84
C ASP A 135 -6.75 20.42 36.88
N ARG A 136 -8.08 20.36 36.89
CA ARG A 136 -8.83 19.49 35.96
C ARG A 136 -8.60 19.87 34.50
N CYS A 137 -8.64 21.16 34.16
CA CYS A 137 -8.36 21.62 32.79
C CYS A 137 -6.93 21.30 32.37
N GLN A 138 -5.97 21.49 33.28
CA GLN A 138 -4.57 21.19 33.03
C GLN A 138 -4.39 19.68 32.75
N THR A 139 -4.90 18.81 33.62
CA THR A 139 -4.81 17.35 33.41
C THR A 139 -5.43 16.91 32.09
N SER A 140 -6.62 17.40 31.73
CA SER A 140 -7.24 17.04 30.45
C SER A 140 -6.44 17.55 29.23
N LEU A 141 -5.77 18.70 29.34
CA LEU A 141 -4.90 19.20 28.28
C LEU A 141 -3.59 18.40 28.16
N GLU A 142 -3.00 17.97 29.28
CA GLU A 142 -1.83 17.08 29.29
C GLU A 142 -2.17 15.71 28.66
N GLU A 143 -3.36 15.17 28.94
CA GLU A 143 -3.85 13.95 28.28
C GLU A 143 -4.01 14.15 26.77
N LEU A 144 -4.56 15.30 26.35
CA LEU A 144 -4.70 15.63 24.93
C LEU A 144 -3.33 15.73 24.22
N GLU A 145 -2.36 16.36 24.87
CA GLU A 145 -0.98 16.46 24.38
C GLU A 145 -0.36 15.07 24.21
N ASN A 146 -0.46 14.21 25.23
CA ASN A 146 0.06 12.84 25.17
C ASN A 146 -0.57 12.02 24.03
N VAL A 147 -1.88 12.14 23.81
CA VAL A 147 -2.56 11.48 22.68
C VAL A 147 -2.05 12.03 21.34
N ALA A 148 -1.85 13.34 21.22
CA ALA A 148 -1.34 13.97 20.01
C ALA A 148 0.11 13.56 19.69
N GLU A 149 0.97 13.48 20.72
CA GLU A 149 2.35 12.96 20.58
C GLU A 149 2.34 11.51 20.11
N THR A 150 1.54 10.67 20.75
CA THR A 150 1.43 9.24 20.41
C THR A 150 0.91 9.03 18.99
N LEU A 151 -0.10 9.82 18.57
CA LEU A 151 -0.62 9.80 17.20
C LEU A 151 0.45 10.23 16.19
N SER A 152 1.23 11.27 16.50
CA SER A 152 2.32 11.73 15.63
C SER A 152 3.40 10.65 15.46
N ALA A 153 3.79 9.97 16.54
CA ALA A 153 4.72 8.86 16.50
C ALA A 153 4.18 7.67 15.69
N ASN A 154 2.89 7.32 15.88
CA ASN A 154 2.23 6.27 15.10
C ASN A 154 2.21 6.59 13.60
N MET A 155 1.88 7.83 13.20
CA MET A 155 1.87 8.24 11.79
C MET A 155 3.24 8.11 11.13
N LEU A 156 4.32 8.46 11.85
CA LEU A 156 5.70 8.29 11.37
C LEU A 156 6.06 6.81 11.22
N ALA A 157 5.69 5.97 12.19
CA ALA A 157 5.91 4.53 12.13
C ALA A 157 5.14 3.90 10.96
N MET A 158 3.85 4.24 10.80
CA MET A 158 2.98 3.79 9.72
C MET A 158 3.53 4.20 8.35
N ARG A 159 4.03 5.43 8.20
CA ARG A 159 4.68 5.86 6.95
C ARG A 159 5.91 5.01 6.62
N SER A 160 6.76 4.74 7.61
CA SER A 160 7.96 3.92 7.43
C SER A 160 7.62 2.48 7.04
N THR A 161 6.63 1.86 7.69
CA THR A 161 6.20 0.48 7.36
C THR A 161 5.56 0.42 5.98
N TRP A 162 4.71 1.37 5.62
CA TRP A 162 4.13 1.50 4.28
C TRP A 162 5.22 1.66 3.21
N GLU A 163 6.22 2.50 3.45
CA GLU A 163 7.32 2.70 2.50
C GLU A 163 8.12 1.42 2.28
N GLN A 164 8.42 0.69 3.36
CA GLN A 164 9.12 -0.60 3.28
C GLN A 164 8.31 -1.65 2.52
N TYR A 165 6.99 -1.69 2.75
CA TYR A 165 6.08 -2.57 2.04
C TYR A 165 6.00 -2.23 0.55
N ALA A 166 5.80 -0.95 0.22
CA ALA A 166 5.74 -0.47 -1.16
C ALA A 166 7.05 -0.73 -1.93
N ARG A 167 8.22 -0.51 -1.31
CA ARG A 167 9.53 -0.85 -1.90
C ARG A 167 9.63 -2.34 -2.24
N THR A 168 9.05 -3.21 -1.41
CA THR A 168 9.06 -4.66 -1.62
C THR A 168 8.12 -5.06 -2.76
N ILE A 169 6.94 -4.42 -2.86
CA ILE A 169 6.02 -4.58 -4.00
C ILE A 169 6.68 -4.15 -5.32
N LEU A 170 7.26 -2.94 -5.35
CA LEU A 170 7.94 -2.42 -6.54
C LEU A 170 9.08 -3.36 -6.97
N LYS A 171 9.83 -3.91 -6.00
CA LYS A 171 10.83 -4.95 -6.30
C LYS A 171 10.19 -6.18 -6.93
N ALA A 172 9.08 -6.68 -6.39
CA ALA A 172 8.37 -7.85 -6.94
C ALA A 172 7.85 -7.58 -8.37
N GLN A 173 7.29 -6.39 -8.62
CA GLN A 173 6.83 -5.97 -9.95
C GLN A 173 7.97 -5.91 -10.95
N LYS A 174 9.09 -5.28 -10.59
CA LYS A 174 10.28 -5.23 -11.44
C LYS A 174 10.78 -6.62 -11.82
N MET A 175 10.81 -7.56 -10.86
CA MET A 175 11.21 -8.94 -11.17
C MET A 175 10.23 -9.65 -12.13
N ARG A 176 8.93 -9.30 -12.08
CA ARG A 176 7.92 -9.83 -13.03
C ARG A 176 8.13 -9.25 -14.42
N GLU A 177 8.42 -7.95 -14.52
CA GLU A 177 8.72 -7.26 -15.76
C GLU A 177 9.98 -7.82 -16.43
N GLU A 178 11.06 -8.04 -15.67
CA GLU A 178 12.29 -8.66 -16.16
C GLU A 178 12.04 -10.05 -16.76
N VAL A 179 11.12 -10.85 -16.21
CA VAL A 179 10.73 -12.14 -16.81
C VAL A 179 9.95 -11.95 -18.10
N ARG A 180 9.05 -10.97 -18.15
CA ARG A 180 8.27 -10.65 -19.35
C ARG A 180 9.16 -10.19 -20.51
N GLU A 181 10.14 -9.33 -20.23
CA GLU A 181 11.07 -8.81 -21.23
C GLU A 181 12.03 -9.89 -21.75
N ASN A 182 12.57 -10.74 -20.86
CA ASN A 182 13.46 -11.84 -21.24
C ASN A 182 12.73 -12.99 -21.96
N GLY A 183 11.42 -13.14 -21.73
CA GLY A 183 10.57 -14.15 -22.38
C GLY A 183 9.98 -13.71 -23.72
N ALA A 184 10.06 -12.42 -24.08
CA ALA A 184 9.58 -11.93 -25.36
C ALA A 184 10.53 -12.36 -26.49
N PRO A 185 10.05 -13.05 -27.55
CA PRO A 185 10.90 -13.37 -28.70
C PRO A 185 11.37 -12.06 -29.32
N GLN A 186 12.69 -11.90 -29.51
CA GLN A 186 13.31 -10.80 -30.25
C GLN A 186 12.89 -10.84 -31.73
N ALA A 187 11.65 -10.52 -32.01
CA ALA A 187 11.09 -10.37 -33.35
C ALA A 187 11.11 -8.89 -33.72
N ARG A 188 12.30 -8.28 -33.85
CA ARG A 188 12.50 -6.94 -34.42
C ARG A 188 13.99 -6.65 -34.50
N GLN A 189 14.59 -6.93 -35.65
CA GLN A 189 15.67 -6.16 -36.31
C GLN A 189 16.26 -7.00 -37.47
N THR A 190 15.44 -7.29 -38.48
CA THR A 190 15.92 -7.65 -39.82
C THR A 190 15.03 -6.98 -40.85
N THR A 191 15.03 -5.64 -40.87
CA THR A 191 14.55 -4.91 -42.05
C THR A 191 15.69 -4.08 -42.60
N ALA A 192 16.28 -4.65 -43.65
CA ALA A 192 16.75 -3.97 -44.85
C ALA A 192 17.76 -2.82 -44.67
N SER A 193 19.04 -3.14 -44.84
CA SER A 193 19.93 -2.29 -45.63
C SER A 193 20.19 -3.02 -46.94
N SER A 194 19.50 -2.57 -47.99
CA SER A 194 19.83 -2.79 -49.40
C SER A 194 20.78 -1.69 -49.86
#